data_AF-A0A811TC47-F1
#
_entry.id   AF-A0A811TC47-F1
#
_cell.length_a   1.000
_cell.length_b   1.000
_cell.length_c   1.000
_cell.angle_alpha   90.00
_cell.angle_beta   90.00
_cell.angle_gamma   90.00
#
_symmetry.space_group_name_H-M   'P 1'
#
loop_
_entity.id
_entity.type
_entity.pdbx_description
1 polymer ?
#
loop_
_entity_poly.entity_id
_entity_poly.type
_entity_poly.pdbx_seq_one_letter_code
_entity_poly.pdbx_strand_id
1 'polypeptide(L)'
;MTTFVVTNGTYPAMVERINPTQLYLSLNAPDEDTYRQTCNPQEAGLWERICKSLDILREKETRTVLRITLTEGLNITNPEGYAALIDRASPDYIEIKAYMHLGFSQKRLERSAMPTHQRIREFSERIMQYTDYKQADESQISRIVLLSKNGDVKKIV
;
A
#
# COMPACT_ATOMS: atom_id res chain seq x y z
N MET A 1 -3.94 -22.31 12.01
CA MET A 1 -4.37 -21.91 10.64
C MET A 1 -4.14 -20.41 10.54
N THR A 2 -3.32 -19.96 9.59
CA THR A 2 -3.05 -18.52 9.38
C THR A 2 -3.89 -18.01 8.21
N THR A 3 -4.41 -16.79 8.33
CA THR A 3 -5.26 -16.17 7.31
C THR A 3 -4.76 -14.79 6.95
N PHE A 4 -4.75 -14.51 5.65
CA PHE A 4 -4.28 -13.25 5.08
C PHE A 4 -5.40 -12.70 4.21
N VAL A 5 -5.87 -11.50 4.52
CA VAL A 5 -6.93 -10.85 3.75
C VAL A 5 -6.38 -9.60 3.11
N VAL A 6 -6.63 -9.43 1.81
CA VAL A 6 -6.31 -8.21 1.07
C VAL A 6 -7.61 -7.52 0.69
N THR A 7 -7.73 -6.25 1.06
CA THR A 7 -8.85 -5.38 0.68
C THR A 7 -8.34 -4.11 -0.01
N ASN A 8 -9.17 -3.50 -0.85
CA ASN A 8 -8.93 -2.16 -1.41
C ASN A 8 -9.45 -1.05 -0.48
N GLY A 9 -10.03 -1.39 0.68
CA GLY A 9 -10.48 -0.42 1.68
C GLY A 9 -11.78 0.31 1.37
N THR A 10 -12.51 -0.06 0.30
CA THR A 10 -13.74 0.68 -0.07
C THR A 10 -14.98 0.28 0.73
N TYR A 11 -14.88 -0.72 1.61
CA TYR A 11 -15.98 -1.20 2.47
C TYR A 11 -15.61 -1.23 3.96
N PRO A 12 -15.58 -0.06 4.64
CA PRO A 12 -15.07 0.10 6.01
C PRO A 12 -15.69 -0.86 7.03
N ALA A 13 -17.01 -1.09 6.95
CA ALA A 13 -17.71 -1.99 7.86
C ALA A 13 -17.18 -3.44 7.83
N MET A 14 -16.69 -3.92 6.67
CA MET A 14 -16.06 -5.23 6.60
C MET A 14 -14.62 -5.20 7.12
N VAL A 15 -13.88 -4.11 6.89
CA VAL A 15 -12.55 -3.92 7.48
C VAL A 15 -12.66 -4.00 9.00
N GLU A 16 -13.63 -3.31 9.61
CA GLU A 16 -13.91 -3.32 11.04
C GLU A 16 -14.28 -4.72 11.56
N ARG A 17 -15.14 -5.44 10.84
CA ARG A 17 -15.66 -6.75 11.26
C ARG A 17 -14.63 -7.89 11.28
N ILE A 18 -13.68 -7.91 10.36
CA ILE A 18 -12.77 -9.06 10.19
C ILE A 18 -11.49 -8.92 11.02
N ASN A 19 -10.99 -10.02 11.57
CA ASN A 19 -9.71 -10.09 12.29
C ASN A 19 -8.90 -11.30 11.80
N PRO A 20 -8.35 -11.26 10.57
CA PRO A 20 -7.46 -12.31 10.06
C PRO A 20 -6.13 -12.31 10.82
N THR A 21 -5.23 -13.27 10.57
CA THR A 21 -3.85 -13.22 11.10
C THR A 21 -3.07 -12.00 10.59
N GLN A 22 -3.32 -11.60 9.34
CA GLN A 22 -2.75 -10.39 8.76
C GLN A 22 -3.74 -9.71 7.82
N LEU A 23 -3.98 -8.42 8.04
CA LEU A 23 -4.89 -7.61 7.25
C LEU A 23 -4.12 -6.64 6.35
N TYR A 24 -4.29 -6.78 5.05
CA TYR A 24 -3.72 -5.91 4.04
C TYR A 24 -4.76 -4.92 3.53
N LEU A 25 -4.41 -3.64 3.55
CA LEU A 25 -5.12 -2.60 2.81
C LEU A 25 -4.24 -2.17 1.62
N SER A 26 -4.76 -2.29 0.40
CA SER A 26 -4.06 -1.86 -0.81
C SER A 26 -4.31 -0.38 -1.06
N LEU A 27 -3.25 0.43 -1.05
CA LEU A 27 -3.31 1.87 -1.27
C LEU A 27 -2.55 2.24 -2.55
N ASN A 28 -3.28 2.65 -3.59
CA ASN A 28 -2.69 2.89 -4.91
C ASN A 28 -2.57 4.37 -5.27
N ALA A 29 -2.76 5.28 -4.32
CA ALA A 29 -2.67 6.72 -4.54
C ALA A 29 -2.37 7.48 -3.24
N PRO A 30 -1.66 8.62 -3.33
CA PRO A 30 -1.40 9.50 -2.19
C PRO A 30 -2.55 10.49 -1.91
N ASP A 31 -3.46 10.69 -2.87
CA ASP A 31 -4.57 11.64 -2.81
C ASP A 31 -5.74 11.19 -3.71
N GLU A 32 -6.87 11.88 -3.59
CA GLU A 32 -8.10 11.54 -4.33
C GLU A 32 -7.94 11.68 -5.85
N ASP A 33 -7.24 12.71 -6.30
CA ASP A 33 -7.06 12.96 -7.73
C ASP A 33 -6.24 11.85 -8.39
N THR A 34 -5.14 11.46 -7.75
CA THR A 34 -4.32 10.33 -8.19
C THR A 34 -5.11 9.02 -8.10
N TYR A 35 -5.97 8.86 -7.09
CA TYR A 35 -6.86 7.69 -6.96
C TYR A 35 -7.84 7.61 -8.12
N ARG A 36 -8.48 8.72 -8.49
CA ARG A 36 -9.40 8.80 -9.62
C ARG A 36 -8.71 8.43 -10.93
N GLN A 37 -7.51 8.95 -11.18
CA GLN A 37 -6.73 8.65 -12.37
C GLN A 37 -6.22 7.20 -12.41
N THR A 38 -5.72 6.69 -11.28
CA THR A 38 -5.06 5.38 -11.23
C THR A 38 -6.07 4.23 -11.18
N CYS A 39 -7.12 4.37 -10.38
CA CYS A 39 -8.09 3.31 -10.10
C CYS A 39 -9.38 3.41 -10.91
N ASN A 40 -9.65 4.56 -11.56
CA ASN A 40 -10.88 4.82 -12.33
C ASN A 40 -12.15 4.34 -11.58
N PRO A 41 -12.41 4.84 -10.36
CA PRO A 41 -13.53 4.40 -9.54
C PRO A 41 -14.86 4.70 -10.24
N GLN A 42 -15.79 3.74 -10.19
CA GLN A 42 -17.11 3.86 -10.82
C GLN A 42 -18.16 4.48 -9.87
N GLU A 43 -17.83 4.63 -8.59
CA GLU A 43 -18.71 5.18 -7.56
C GLU A 43 -18.01 6.40 -6.92
N ALA A 44 -18.77 7.46 -6.65
CA ALA A 44 -18.30 8.61 -5.89
C ALA A 44 -18.18 8.28 -4.39
N GLY A 45 -17.34 9.00 -3.66
CA GLY A 45 -17.22 8.80 -2.21
C GLY A 45 -16.33 7.62 -1.79
N LEU A 46 -15.72 6.90 -2.74
CA LEU A 46 -14.88 5.74 -2.42
C LEU A 46 -13.58 6.13 -1.74
N TRP A 47 -13.04 7.32 -2.03
CA TRP A 47 -11.82 7.81 -1.40
C TRP A 47 -12.02 8.05 0.10
N GLU A 48 -13.12 8.69 0.49
CA GLU A 48 -13.48 8.93 1.88
C GLU A 48 -13.72 7.61 2.63
N ARG A 49 -14.24 6.59 1.94
CA ARG A 49 -14.33 5.23 2.51
C ARG A 49 -12.96 4.60 2.71
N ILE A 50 -12.03 4.75 1.76
CA ILE A 50 -10.64 4.29 1.94
C ILE A 50 -10.02 4.98 3.14
N CYS A 51 -10.16 6.30 3.24
CA CYS A 51 -9.71 7.09 4.39
C CYS A 51 -10.28 6.58 5.72
N LYS A 52 -11.58 6.27 5.81
CA LYS A 52 -12.17 5.64 6.99
C LYS A 52 -11.59 4.25 7.28
N SER A 53 -11.34 3.45 6.25
CA SER A 53 -10.69 2.15 6.41
C SER A 53 -9.26 2.26 6.91
N LEU A 54 -8.52 3.33 6.57
CA LEU A 54 -7.20 3.62 7.14
C LEU A 54 -7.30 3.93 8.64
N ASP A 55 -8.30 4.73 9.05
CA ASP A 55 -8.55 5.00 10.48
C ASP A 55 -8.88 3.71 11.23
N ILE A 56 -9.73 2.86 10.67
CA ILE A 56 -10.07 1.55 11.26
C ILE A 56 -8.83 0.64 11.32
N LEU A 57 -7.95 0.70 10.32
CA LEU A 57 -6.74 -0.13 10.27
C LEU A 57 -5.82 0.18 11.46
N ARG A 58 -5.73 1.44 11.88
CA ARG A 58 -4.93 1.87 13.05
C ARG A 58 -5.39 1.20 14.34
N GLU A 59 -6.70 1.01 14.50
CA GLU A 59 -7.32 0.46 15.71
C GLU A 59 -7.35 -1.08 15.72
N LYS A 60 -6.76 -1.75 14.71
CA LYS A 60 -6.76 -3.21 14.65
C LYS A 60 -5.75 -3.83 15.62
N GLU A 61 -6.22 -4.84 16.33
CA GLU A 61 -5.39 -5.68 17.22
C GLU A 61 -4.67 -6.81 16.47
N THR A 62 -4.91 -6.97 15.17
CA THR A 62 -4.19 -7.93 14.32
C THR A 62 -3.03 -7.25 13.61
N ARG A 63 -2.11 -8.05 13.05
CA ARG A 63 -1.03 -7.53 12.22
C ARG A 63 -1.59 -6.83 10.98
N THR A 64 -1.22 -5.57 10.78
CA THR A 64 -1.71 -4.76 9.67
C THR A 64 -0.60 -4.44 8.68
N VAL A 65 -0.97 -4.39 7.39
CA VAL A 65 -0.06 -4.04 6.31
C VAL A 65 -0.74 -3.06 5.36
N LEU A 66 -0.06 -1.94 5.09
CA LEU A 66 -0.43 -1.05 4.01
C LEU A 66 0.43 -1.40 2.79
N ARG A 67 -0.21 -1.92 1.74
CA ARG A 67 0.50 -2.29 0.51
C ARG A 67 0.30 -1.23 -0.56
N ILE A 68 1.38 -0.55 -0.90
CA ILE A 68 1.43 0.49 -1.92
C ILE A 68 1.93 -0.13 -3.23
N THR A 69 1.07 -0.20 -4.24
CA THR A 69 1.46 -0.71 -5.56
C THR A 69 1.75 0.45 -6.50
N LEU A 70 3.02 0.58 -6.89
CA LEU A 70 3.55 1.69 -7.67
C LEU A 70 3.64 1.35 -9.16
N THR A 71 3.13 2.24 -10.00
CA THR A 71 3.07 2.12 -11.46
C THR A 71 3.67 3.36 -12.09
N GLU A 72 4.64 3.17 -12.98
CA GLU A 72 5.35 4.26 -13.66
C GLU A 72 4.36 5.10 -14.49
N GLY A 73 4.51 6.42 -14.43
CA GLY A 73 3.62 7.35 -15.12
C GLY A 73 2.21 7.50 -14.52
N LEU A 74 1.90 6.86 -13.39
CA LEU A 74 0.60 6.98 -12.72
C LEU A 74 0.69 7.51 -11.29
N ASN A 75 1.36 6.79 -10.39
CA ASN A 75 1.25 7.07 -8.95
C ASN A 75 2.60 7.11 -8.21
N ILE A 76 3.72 7.16 -8.92
CA ILE A 76 5.06 7.38 -8.33
C ILE A 76 5.30 8.88 -8.17
N THR A 77 4.51 9.50 -7.31
CA THR A 77 4.51 10.94 -7.04
C THR A 77 4.10 11.21 -5.60
N ASN A 78 4.31 12.44 -5.12
CA ASN A 78 3.83 12.91 -3.82
C ASN A 78 4.13 11.94 -2.65
N PRO A 79 5.43 11.68 -2.35
CA PRO A 79 5.81 10.84 -1.22
C PRO A 79 5.28 11.39 0.11
N GLU A 80 5.12 12.70 0.25
CA GLU A 80 4.53 13.36 1.43
C GLU A 80 3.08 12.93 1.65
N GLY A 81 2.28 12.84 0.58
CA GLY A 81 0.89 12.37 0.65
C GLY A 81 0.79 10.91 1.05
N TYR A 82 1.67 10.04 0.52
CA TYR A 82 1.75 8.66 1.01
C TYR A 82 2.13 8.60 2.49
N ALA A 83 3.11 9.40 2.91
CA ALA A 83 3.53 9.48 4.31
C ALA A 83 2.38 9.92 5.24
N ALA A 84 1.58 10.90 4.84
CA ALA A 84 0.40 11.32 5.60
C ALA A 84 -0.65 10.20 5.76
N LEU A 85 -0.88 9.40 4.71
CA LEU A 85 -1.79 8.25 4.77
C LEU A 85 -1.22 7.08 5.58
N ILE A 86 0.10 6.88 5.52
CA ILE A 86 0.83 5.93 6.35
C ILE A 86 0.69 6.31 7.82
N ASP A 87 0.93 7.58 8.17
CA ASP A 87 0.77 8.08 9.53
C ASP A 87 -0.66 7.83 10.02
N ARG A 88 -1.66 8.24 9.22
CA ARG A 88 -3.09 8.00 9.47
C ARG A 88 -3.41 6.53 9.78
N ALA A 89 -2.86 5.59 9.01
CA ALA A 89 -3.12 4.17 9.19
C ALA A 89 -2.26 3.51 10.27
N SER A 90 -1.06 4.04 10.55
CA SER A 90 -0.04 3.50 11.44
C SER A 90 0.09 1.95 11.40
N PRO A 91 0.25 1.33 10.21
CA PRO A 91 0.27 -0.14 10.08
C PRO A 91 1.52 -0.76 10.71
N ASP A 92 1.54 -2.06 11.00
CA ASP A 92 2.78 -2.72 11.45
C ASP A 92 3.85 -2.73 10.34
N TYR A 93 3.43 -2.91 9.10
CA TYR A 93 4.30 -2.98 7.93
C TYR A 93 3.77 -2.15 6.76
N ILE A 94 4.70 -1.70 5.93
CA ILE A 94 4.41 -1.04 4.65
C ILE A 94 5.12 -1.83 3.57
N GLU A 95 4.37 -2.32 2.59
CA GLU A 95 4.91 -3.00 1.42
C GLU A 95 4.85 -2.06 0.23
N ILE A 96 5.98 -1.55 -0.21
CA ILE A 96 6.09 -0.69 -1.40
C ILE A 96 6.54 -1.57 -2.56
N LYS A 97 5.62 -1.83 -3.49
CA LYS A 97 5.78 -2.87 -4.52
C LYS A 97 5.57 -2.32 -5.93
N ALA A 98 6.38 -2.75 -6.88
CA ALA A 98 6.12 -2.47 -8.29
C ALA A 98 4.86 -3.17 -8.80
N TYR A 99 4.10 -2.45 -9.63
CA TYR A 99 3.17 -3.05 -10.57
C TYR A 99 3.92 -4.06 -11.44
N MET A 100 3.32 -5.23 -11.68
CA MET A 100 3.85 -6.26 -12.56
C MET A 100 2.93 -6.42 -13.76
N HIS A 101 3.49 -6.41 -14.98
CA HIS A 101 2.75 -6.47 -16.23
C HIS A 101 2.17 -7.88 -16.51
N LEU A 102 1.10 -8.23 -15.78
CA LEU A 102 0.50 -9.57 -15.74
C LEU A 102 -1.04 -9.52 -15.83
N GLY A 103 -1.64 -10.56 -16.40
CA GLY A 103 -3.10 -10.75 -16.44
C GLY A 103 -3.83 -9.64 -17.19
N PHE A 104 -5.02 -9.27 -16.70
CA PHE A 104 -5.90 -8.30 -17.38
C PHE A 104 -5.31 -6.89 -17.46
N SER A 105 -4.34 -6.56 -16.60
CA SER A 105 -3.69 -5.25 -16.60
C SER A 105 -2.94 -4.93 -17.90
N GLN A 106 -2.50 -5.96 -18.63
CA GLN A 106 -1.80 -5.82 -19.92
C GLN A 106 -2.68 -5.21 -21.02
N LYS A 107 -4.00 -5.21 -20.84
CA LYS A 107 -4.94 -4.54 -21.77
C LYS A 107 -5.02 -3.03 -21.57
N ARG A 108 -4.51 -2.52 -20.45
CA ARG A 108 -4.63 -1.12 -20.03
C ARG A 108 -3.29 -0.42 -19.90
N LEU A 109 -2.25 -1.15 -19.50
CA LEU A 109 -0.93 -0.60 -19.20
C LEU A 109 0.12 -1.29 -20.04
N GLU A 110 1.05 -0.50 -20.56
CA GLU A 110 2.22 -1.00 -21.27
C GLU A 110 3.24 -1.61 -20.29
N ARG A 111 4.13 -2.47 -20.82
CA ARG A 111 5.20 -3.06 -20.00
C ARG A 111 6.16 -2.02 -19.41
N SER A 112 6.29 -0.84 -20.04
CA SER A 112 7.06 0.29 -19.53
C SER A 112 6.48 0.88 -18.25
N ALA A 113 5.20 0.64 -17.95
CA ALA A 113 4.55 1.08 -16.71
C ALA A 113 5.03 0.29 -15.47
N MET A 114 5.78 -0.81 -15.66
CA MET A 114 6.35 -1.64 -14.59
C MET A 114 7.71 -1.09 -14.11
N PRO A 115 7.77 -0.45 -12.92
CA PRO A 115 9.00 0.18 -12.43
C PRO A 115 10.09 -0.85 -12.13
N THR A 116 11.35 -0.45 -12.22
CA THR A 116 12.49 -1.28 -11.78
C THR A 116 12.54 -1.36 -10.26
N HIS A 117 13.22 -2.38 -9.72
CA HIS A 117 13.42 -2.48 -8.26
C HIS A 117 14.15 -1.24 -7.70
N GLN A 118 15.15 -0.75 -8.42
CA GLN A 118 15.89 0.47 -8.06
C GLN A 118 14.94 1.67 -7.93
N ARG A 119 13.99 1.82 -8.86
CA ARG A 119 12.99 2.88 -8.82
C ARG A 119 12.07 2.78 -7.59
N ILE A 120 11.69 1.55 -7.21
CA ILE A 120 10.91 1.31 -5.99
C ILE A 120 11.71 1.66 -4.74
N ARG A 121 13.00 1.30 -4.70
CA ARG A 121 13.89 1.64 -3.57
C ARG A 121 14.03 3.15 -3.41
N GLU A 122 14.36 3.88 -4.48
CA GLU A 122 14.47 5.34 -4.46
C GLU A 122 13.19 6.02 -3.97
N PHE A 123 12.03 5.55 -4.41
CA PHE A 123 10.77 6.13 -3.96
C PHE A 123 10.43 5.77 -2.51
N SER A 124 10.80 4.56 -2.07
CA SER A 124 10.67 4.14 -0.67
C SER A 124 11.53 5.00 0.25
N GLU A 125 12.76 5.32 -0.16
CA GLU A 125 13.65 6.25 0.56
C GLU A 125 13.03 7.64 0.70
N ARG A 126 12.37 8.15 -0.35
CA ARG A 126 11.65 9.43 -0.28
C ARG A 126 10.46 9.40 0.68
N ILE A 127 9.71 8.30 0.74
CA ILE A 127 8.63 8.15 1.74
C ILE A 127 9.21 8.13 3.16
N MET A 128 10.31 7.40 3.37
CA MET A 128 10.97 7.30 4.69
C MET A 128 11.47 8.66 5.21
N GLN A 129 11.71 9.66 4.36
CA GLN A 129 12.05 11.02 4.81
C GLN A 129 10.92 11.71 5.57
N TYR A 130 9.68 11.23 5.43
CA TYR A 130 8.47 11.84 6.00
C TYR A 130 7.74 10.92 6.99
N THR A 131 8.33 9.78 7.36
CA THR A 131 7.73 8.83 8.31
C THR A 131 8.78 8.27 9.25
N ASP A 132 8.38 7.77 10.41
CA ASP A 132 9.29 7.09 11.34
C ASP A 132 9.59 5.61 10.97
N TYR A 133 9.12 5.15 9.82
CA TYR A 133 9.35 3.78 9.36
C TYR A 133 10.75 3.62 8.77
N LYS A 134 11.32 2.44 8.97
CA LYS A 134 12.64 2.06 8.48
C LYS A 134 12.53 0.87 7.55
N GLN A 135 13.44 0.79 6.58
CA GLN A 135 13.55 -0.39 5.75
C GLN A 135 13.89 -1.61 6.61
N ALA A 136 13.07 -2.65 6.48
CA ALA A 136 13.21 -3.90 7.22
C ALA A 136 13.73 -5.04 6.32
N ASP A 137 13.30 -5.06 5.06
CA ASP A 137 13.73 -6.05 4.08
C ASP A 137 13.42 -5.57 2.66
N GLU A 138 13.88 -6.30 1.65
CA GLU A 138 13.52 -6.10 0.25
C GLU A 138 13.67 -7.38 -0.57
N SER A 139 12.97 -7.43 -1.71
CA SER A 139 13.15 -8.51 -2.68
C SER A 139 13.20 -7.95 -4.09
N GLN A 140 14.38 -8.03 -4.72
CA GLN A 140 14.60 -7.56 -6.08
C GLN A 140 13.77 -8.34 -7.12
N ILE A 141 13.59 -9.65 -6.89
CA ILE A 141 12.79 -10.52 -7.78
C ILE A 141 11.32 -10.08 -7.80
N SER A 142 10.77 -9.74 -6.62
CA SER A 142 9.39 -9.28 -6.47
C SER A 142 9.23 -7.76 -6.58
N ARG A 143 10.33 -7.03 -6.76
CA ARG A 143 10.41 -5.56 -6.85
C ARG A 143 9.67 -4.87 -5.71
N ILE A 144 10.01 -5.26 -4.49
CA ILE A 144 9.33 -4.82 -3.27
C ILE A 144 10.32 -4.40 -2.20
N VAL A 145 10.00 -3.32 -1.49
CA VAL A 145 10.66 -2.88 -0.27
C VAL A 145 9.66 -2.99 0.88
N LEU A 146 10.11 -3.57 1.99
CA LEU A 146 9.33 -3.72 3.21
C LEU A 146 9.83 -2.72 4.24
N LEU A 147 8.91 -1.93 4.80
CA LEU A 147 9.19 -1.03 5.91
C LEU A 147 8.49 -1.50 7.19
N SER A 148 9.10 -1.24 8.34
CA SER A 148 8.50 -1.42 9.67
C SER A 148 8.99 -0.32 10.63
N LYS A 149 8.30 -0.11 11.76
CA LYS A 149 8.65 0.97 12.71
C LYS A 149 10.07 0.87 13.28
N ASN A 150 10.58 -0.35 13.47
CA ASN A 150 11.90 -0.59 14.04
C ASN A 150 12.92 -1.14 13.03
N GLY A 151 12.51 -1.41 11.79
CA GLY A 151 13.37 -2.06 10.80
C GLY A 151 13.49 -3.58 10.98
N ASP A 152 12.67 -4.19 11.85
CA ASP A 152 12.66 -5.63 12.05
C ASP A 152 11.48 -6.30 11.33
N VAL A 153 11.66 -7.58 10.99
CA VAL A 153 10.60 -8.45 10.48
C VAL A 153 10.24 -9.49 11.53
N LYS A 154 9.06 -9.38 12.14
CA LYS A 154 8.56 -10.40 13.06
C LYS A 154 7.95 -11.56 12.28
N LYS A 155 8.30 -12.80 12.64
CA LYS A 155 7.68 -13.99 12.08
C LYS A 155 6.23 -14.12 12.59
N ILE A 156 5.34 -14.61 11.73
CA ILE A 156 4.01 -15.02 12.15
C ILE A 156 4.17 -16.40 12.80
N VAL A 157 3.80 -16.50 14.07
CA VAL A 157 3.81 -17.75 14.86
C VAL A 157 2.42 -18.37 14.83
#